data_AF-A0A7Y0TMI7-F1
#
_entry.id   AF-A0A7Y0TMI7-F1
#
_cell.length_a   1.000
_cell.length_b   1.000
_cell.length_c   1.000
_cell.angle_alpha   90.00
_cell.angle_beta   90.00
_cell.angle_gamma   90.00
#
_symmetry.space_group_name_H-M   'P 1'
#
loop_
_entity.id
_entity.type
_entity.pdbx_description
1 polymer ?
#
loop_
_entity_poly.entity_id
_entity_poly.type
_entity_poly.pdbx_seq_one_letter_code
_entity_poly.pdbx_strand_id
1 'polypeptide(L)'
;MQSTEEIYRGKVVVESVSHAEEVRIQDIQNAFQSSENIKESCHFLVDSVENSLEYLKERRTVVNSRLCEALAKKESLRKKDYNSIMDDIYSMLDEKENNARNQVINFIDDEKEFAQSLKNIIVNITDYSTAESKDKNNTLKEELSQIAEIQEKRKEAVIKVLTDFQETHKKVMEYLESLLEKGENITIRDIKNAKHLISKELI
;
A
#
# COMPACT_ATOMS: atom_id res chain seq x y z
N MET A 1 63.64 19.76 -11.15
CA MET A 1 62.75 18.81 -11.84
C MET A 1 61.65 18.27 -10.90
N GLN A 2 60.98 19.14 -10.12
CA GLN A 2 59.86 18.76 -9.24
C GLN A 2 58.48 19.19 -9.77
N SER A 3 58.44 19.95 -10.88
CA SER A 3 57.22 20.62 -11.36
C SER A 3 56.23 19.70 -12.09
N THR A 4 56.68 18.65 -12.77
CA THR A 4 55.79 17.80 -13.58
C THR A 4 55.07 16.72 -12.76
N GLU A 5 55.70 16.17 -11.72
CA GLU A 5 55.04 15.20 -10.83
C GLU A 5 53.98 15.84 -9.93
N GLU A 6 54.20 17.07 -9.44
CA GLU A 6 53.22 17.80 -8.62
C GLU A 6 51.97 18.19 -9.43
N ILE A 7 52.14 18.60 -10.69
CA ILE A 7 51.02 18.94 -11.59
C ILE A 7 50.20 17.68 -11.92
N TYR A 8 50.86 16.55 -12.17
CA TYR A 8 50.18 15.29 -12.48
C TYR A 8 49.42 14.75 -11.25
N ARG A 9 50.03 14.83 -10.06
CA ARG A 9 49.35 14.50 -8.78
C ARG A 9 48.13 15.39 -8.54
N GLY A 10 48.27 16.70 -8.75
CA GLY A 10 47.18 17.66 -8.60
C GLY A 10 45.99 17.35 -9.51
N LYS A 11 46.24 17.01 -10.78
CA LYS A 11 45.19 16.62 -11.74
C LYS A 11 44.46 15.34 -11.33
N VAL A 12 45.18 14.30 -10.95
CA VAL A 12 44.60 13.00 -10.52
C VAL A 12 43.76 13.15 -9.25
N VAL A 13 44.17 14.03 -8.33
CA VAL A 13 43.42 14.32 -7.10
C VAL A 13 42.13 15.08 -7.42
N VAL A 14 42.16 16.06 -8.34
CA VAL A 14 40.96 16.82 -8.73
C VAL A 14 39.96 15.94 -9.50
N GLU A 15 40.43 15.11 -10.43
CA GLU A 15 39.56 14.19 -11.19
C GLU A 15 38.92 13.12 -10.28
N SER A 16 39.65 12.59 -9.29
CA SER A 16 39.11 11.60 -8.34
C SER A 16 38.10 12.20 -7.35
N VAL A 17 38.27 13.47 -6.94
CA VAL A 17 37.29 14.19 -6.12
C VAL A 17 36.03 14.50 -6.92
N SER A 18 36.17 14.96 -8.16
CA SER A 18 35.05 15.23 -9.08
C SER A 18 34.22 13.97 -9.33
N HIS A 19 34.86 12.83 -9.58
CA HIS A 19 34.15 11.57 -9.82
C HIS A 19 33.41 11.06 -8.57
N ALA A 20 33.99 11.23 -7.38
CA ALA A 20 33.33 10.85 -6.13
C ALA A 20 32.13 11.75 -5.79
N GLU A 21 32.13 13.02 -6.21
CA GLU A 21 30.97 13.91 -6.11
C GLU A 21 29.87 13.53 -7.10
N GLU A 22 30.22 13.19 -8.34
CA GLU A 22 29.25 12.72 -9.35
C GLU A 22 28.52 11.45 -8.90
N VAL A 23 29.24 10.44 -8.40
CA VAL A 23 28.62 9.20 -7.89
C VAL A 23 27.66 9.48 -6.74
N ARG A 24 28.03 10.39 -5.82
CA ARG A 24 27.17 10.79 -4.70
C ARG A 24 25.90 11.50 -5.14
N ILE A 25 26.02 12.45 -6.07
CA ILE A 25 24.86 13.15 -6.63
C ILE A 25 23.93 12.14 -7.30
N GLN A 26 24.48 11.18 -8.04
CA GLN A 26 23.70 10.14 -8.69
C GLN A 26 22.96 9.24 -7.69
N ASP A 27 23.60 8.82 -6.59
CA ASP A 27 22.97 8.01 -5.55
C ASP A 27 21.81 8.74 -4.86
N ILE A 28 21.97 10.03 -4.58
CA ILE A 28 20.90 10.88 -4.02
C ILE A 28 19.75 11.05 -5.02
N GLN A 29 20.07 11.31 -6.29
CA GLN A 29 19.05 11.42 -7.34
C GLN A 29 18.26 10.12 -7.51
N ASN A 30 18.94 8.98 -7.50
CA ASN A 30 18.29 7.67 -7.56
C ASN A 30 17.36 7.44 -6.36
N ALA A 31 17.79 7.82 -5.15
CA ALA A 31 16.95 7.69 -3.95
C ALA A 31 15.68 8.57 -4.02
N PHE A 32 15.81 9.82 -4.49
CA PHE A 32 14.65 10.69 -4.71
C PHE A 32 13.71 10.16 -5.78
N GLN A 33 14.25 9.76 -6.92
CA GLN A 33 13.43 9.26 -8.02
C GLN A 33 12.73 7.95 -7.62
N SER A 34 13.38 7.09 -6.84
CA SER A 34 12.73 5.92 -6.24
C SER A 34 11.59 6.34 -5.31
N SER A 35 11.79 7.34 -4.45
CA SER A 35 10.75 7.85 -3.55
C SER A 35 9.53 8.39 -4.31
N GLU A 36 9.76 9.18 -5.36
CA GLU A 36 8.67 9.73 -6.18
C GLU A 36 7.88 8.64 -6.89
N ASN A 37 8.58 7.66 -7.49
CA ASN A 37 7.95 6.50 -8.11
C ASN A 37 7.13 5.67 -7.11
N ILE A 38 7.62 5.52 -5.87
CA ILE A 38 6.92 4.82 -4.79
C ILE A 38 5.64 5.57 -4.43
N LYS A 39 5.74 6.88 -4.18
CA LYS A 39 4.60 7.73 -3.87
C LYS A 39 3.53 7.67 -4.96
N GLU A 40 3.92 7.79 -6.22
CA GLU A 40 2.99 7.75 -7.36
C GLU A 40 2.30 6.38 -7.49
N SER A 41 3.07 5.29 -7.36
CA SER A 41 2.54 3.92 -7.39
C SER A 41 1.53 3.68 -6.27
N CYS A 42 1.79 4.18 -5.07
CA CYS A 42 0.88 4.04 -3.93
C CYS A 42 -0.39 4.89 -4.11
N HIS A 43 -0.29 6.12 -4.61
CA HIS A 43 -1.48 6.91 -4.96
C HIS A 43 -2.35 6.19 -6.00
N PHE A 44 -1.74 5.68 -7.06
CA PHE A 44 -2.47 4.93 -8.09
C PHE A 44 -3.20 3.71 -7.51
N LEU A 45 -2.55 2.96 -6.61
CA LEU A 45 -3.15 1.80 -5.96
C LEU A 45 -4.30 2.19 -5.03
N VAL A 46 -4.15 3.27 -4.27
CA VAL A 46 -5.21 3.79 -3.39
C VAL A 46 -6.41 4.22 -4.23
N ASP A 47 -6.19 5.00 -5.28
CA ASP A 47 -7.25 5.44 -6.19
C ASP A 47 -7.95 4.24 -6.84
N SER A 48 -7.20 3.23 -7.28
CA SER A 48 -7.74 1.98 -7.84
C SER A 48 -8.60 1.23 -6.83
N VAL A 49 -8.17 1.15 -5.56
CA VAL A 49 -8.93 0.51 -4.48
C VAL A 49 -10.19 1.29 -4.15
N GLU A 50 -10.11 2.61 -4.04
CA GLU A 50 -11.27 3.46 -3.77
C GLU A 50 -12.34 3.34 -4.86
N ASN A 51 -11.94 3.40 -6.13
CA ASN A 51 -12.85 3.22 -7.27
C ASN A 51 -13.47 1.81 -7.28
N SER A 52 -12.67 0.77 -7.05
CA SER A 52 -13.15 -0.61 -6.96
C SER A 52 -14.15 -0.78 -5.82
N LEU A 53 -13.88 -0.16 -4.68
CA LEU A 53 -14.69 -0.24 -3.49
C LEU A 53 -16.04 0.47 -3.65
N GLU A 54 -16.06 1.63 -4.28
CA GLU A 54 -17.31 2.34 -4.56
C GLU A 54 -18.21 1.48 -5.46
N TYR A 55 -17.66 0.93 -6.54
CA TYR A 55 -18.38 -0.04 -7.38
C TYR A 55 -18.89 -1.26 -6.60
N LEU A 56 -18.07 -1.82 -5.71
CA LEU A 56 -18.47 -2.95 -4.87
C LEU A 56 -19.58 -2.59 -3.88
N LYS A 57 -19.57 -1.38 -3.31
CA LYS A 57 -20.61 -0.87 -2.40
C LYS A 57 -21.94 -0.65 -3.11
N GLU A 58 -21.92 -0.09 -4.32
CA GLU A 58 -23.12 0.05 -5.16
C GLU A 58 -23.70 -1.33 -5.51
N ARG A 59 -22.85 -2.24 -5.99
CA ARG A 59 -23.23 -3.60 -6.37
C ARG A 59 -23.78 -4.38 -5.17
N ARG A 60 -23.20 -4.22 -3.98
CA ARG A 60 -23.70 -4.77 -2.72
C ARG A 60 -25.11 -4.30 -2.40
N THR A 61 -25.40 -3.02 -2.59
CA THR A 61 -26.74 -2.44 -2.36
C THR A 61 -27.79 -3.06 -3.27
N VAL A 62 -27.44 -3.26 -4.55
CA VAL A 62 -28.32 -3.92 -5.54
C VAL A 62 -28.58 -5.39 -5.16
N VAL A 63 -27.53 -6.14 -4.84
CA VAL A 63 -27.65 -7.56 -4.45
C VAL A 63 -28.47 -7.72 -3.17
N ASN A 64 -28.26 -6.84 -2.17
CA ASN A 64 -29.04 -6.82 -0.94
C ASN A 64 -30.53 -6.61 -1.19
N SER A 65 -30.89 -5.61 -2.03
CA SER A 65 -32.30 -5.37 -2.38
C SER A 65 -32.94 -6.60 -3.02
N ARG A 66 -32.24 -7.23 -3.97
CA ARG A 66 -32.73 -8.43 -4.66
C ARG A 66 -32.88 -9.63 -3.73
N LEU A 67 -31.95 -9.83 -2.80
CA LEU A 67 -32.01 -10.90 -1.81
C LEU A 67 -33.19 -10.70 -0.85
N CYS A 68 -33.39 -9.47 -0.38
CA CYS A 68 -34.53 -9.09 0.45
C CYS A 68 -35.86 -9.35 -0.27
N GLU A 69 -35.99 -8.93 -1.53
CA GLU A 69 -37.18 -9.20 -2.35
C GLU A 69 -37.43 -10.70 -2.56
N ALA A 70 -36.39 -11.47 -2.88
CA ALA A 70 -36.51 -12.91 -3.11
C ALA A 70 -37.00 -13.64 -1.85
N LEU A 71 -36.46 -13.28 -0.68
CA LEU A 71 -36.87 -13.86 0.60
C LEU A 71 -38.28 -13.41 1.02
N ALA A 72 -38.65 -12.15 0.74
CA ALA A 72 -39.97 -11.62 1.04
C ALA A 72 -41.07 -12.34 0.24
N LYS A 73 -40.84 -12.59 -1.06
CA LYS A 73 -41.75 -13.35 -1.93
C LYS A 73 -42.04 -14.77 -1.44
N LYS A 74 -41.10 -15.36 -0.69
CA LYS A 74 -41.21 -16.71 -0.13
C LYS A 74 -41.86 -16.75 1.25
N GLU A 75 -42.24 -15.59 1.80
CA GLU A 75 -42.66 -15.44 3.22
C GLU A 75 -41.63 -16.02 4.21
N SER A 76 -40.40 -16.27 3.75
CA SER A 76 -39.29 -16.83 4.53
C SER A 76 -38.55 -15.74 5.32
N LEU A 77 -38.96 -14.48 5.11
CA LEU A 77 -38.28 -13.31 5.61
C LEU A 77 -38.93 -12.78 6.89
N ARG A 78 -38.29 -13.03 8.04
CA ARG A 78 -38.39 -12.08 9.15
C ARG A 78 -37.41 -10.96 8.86
N LYS A 79 -37.92 -9.80 8.42
CA LYS A 79 -37.11 -8.64 8.03
C LYS A 79 -36.03 -8.29 9.07
N LYS A 80 -36.36 -8.39 10.35
CA LYS A 80 -35.41 -8.16 11.46
C LYS A 80 -34.23 -9.14 11.44
N ASP A 81 -34.48 -10.43 11.24
CA ASP A 81 -33.44 -11.47 11.26
C ASP A 81 -32.50 -11.28 10.07
N TYR A 82 -33.03 -10.98 8.89
CA TYR A 82 -32.24 -10.73 7.70
C TYR A 82 -31.38 -9.47 7.82
N ASN A 83 -31.98 -8.34 8.22
CA ASN A 83 -31.25 -7.10 8.41
C ASN A 83 -30.11 -7.30 9.41
N SER A 84 -30.37 -7.95 10.55
CA SER A 84 -29.31 -8.23 11.53
C SER A 84 -28.17 -9.05 10.94
N ILE A 85 -28.44 -10.06 10.10
CA ILE A 85 -27.38 -10.86 9.48
C ILE A 85 -26.58 -10.05 8.45
N MET A 86 -27.26 -9.24 7.63
CA MET A 86 -26.60 -8.40 6.63
C MET A 86 -25.79 -7.29 7.28
N ASP A 87 -26.31 -6.65 8.34
CA ASP A 87 -25.61 -5.64 9.13
C ASP A 87 -24.33 -6.21 9.74
N ASP A 88 -24.36 -7.46 10.22
CA ASP A 88 -23.16 -8.14 10.71
C ASP A 88 -22.13 -8.35 9.58
N ILE A 89 -22.56 -8.83 8.41
CA ILE A 89 -21.68 -9.00 7.23
C ILE A 89 -21.06 -7.65 6.84
N TYR A 90 -21.86 -6.58 6.83
CA TYR A 90 -21.39 -5.24 6.47
C TYR A 90 -20.43 -4.68 7.50
N SER A 91 -20.70 -4.88 8.79
CA SER A 91 -19.80 -4.43 9.86
C SER A 91 -18.42 -5.08 9.73
N MET A 92 -18.35 -6.37 9.38
CA MET A 92 -17.07 -7.04 9.17
C MET A 92 -16.31 -6.52 7.93
N LEU A 93 -17.03 -6.20 6.84
CA LEU A 93 -16.44 -5.58 5.65
C LEU A 93 -15.93 -4.16 5.94
N ASP A 94 -16.71 -3.38 6.68
CA ASP A 94 -16.36 -2.00 7.05
C ASP A 94 -15.15 -1.98 8.02
N GLU A 95 -15.02 -2.98 8.91
CA GLU A 95 -13.82 -3.15 9.74
C GLU A 95 -12.57 -3.46 8.90
N LYS A 96 -12.68 -4.36 7.92
CA LYS A 96 -11.63 -4.65 6.94
C LYS A 96 -11.25 -3.41 6.12
N GLU A 97 -12.23 -2.62 5.67
CA GLU A 97 -12.00 -1.35 4.96
C GLU A 97 -11.22 -0.36 5.84
N ASN A 98 -11.65 -0.18 7.08
CA ASN A 98 -10.98 0.72 8.02
C ASN A 98 -9.54 0.27 8.31
N ASN A 99 -9.30 -1.03 8.44
CA ASN A 99 -7.95 -1.57 8.59
C ASN A 99 -7.07 -1.23 7.38
N ALA A 100 -7.55 -1.52 6.17
CA ALA A 100 -6.83 -1.22 4.93
C ALA A 100 -6.53 0.28 4.78
N ARG A 101 -7.52 1.15 5.07
CA ARG A 101 -7.34 2.60 5.07
C ARG A 101 -6.27 3.05 6.06
N ASN A 102 -6.28 2.51 7.28
CA ASN A 102 -5.30 2.85 8.30
C ASN A 102 -3.87 2.45 7.87
N GLN A 103 -3.70 1.29 7.21
CA GLN A 103 -2.39 0.88 6.68
C GLN A 103 -1.87 1.85 5.63
N VAL A 104 -2.75 2.34 4.74
CA VAL A 104 -2.39 3.35 3.73
C VAL A 104 -2.00 4.68 4.39
N ILE A 105 -2.77 5.14 5.38
CA ILE A 105 -2.45 6.39 6.10
C ILE A 105 -1.09 6.29 6.77
N ASN A 106 -0.85 5.19 7.50
CA ASN A 106 0.43 4.95 8.18
C ASN A 106 1.59 4.92 7.17
N PHE A 107 1.39 4.31 6.01
CA PHE A 107 2.39 4.30 4.94
C PHE A 107 2.69 5.70 4.40
N ILE A 108 1.67 6.54 4.18
CA ILE A 108 1.89 7.93 3.74
C ILE A 108 2.66 8.73 4.80
N ASP A 109 2.39 8.52 6.08
CA ASP A 109 3.13 9.18 7.15
C ASP A 109 4.58 8.67 7.24
N ASP A 110 4.79 7.37 7.07
CA ASP A 110 6.11 6.75 6.93
C ASP A 110 6.90 7.34 5.74
N GLU A 111 6.27 7.57 4.58
CA GLU A 111 6.88 8.22 3.41
C GLU A 111 7.29 9.67 3.69
N LYS A 112 6.52 10.40 4.50
CA LYS A 112 6.90 11.77 4.92
C LYS A 112 8.12 11.75 5.82
N GLU A 113 8.17 10.82 6.78
CA GLU A 113 9.34 10.64 7.65
C GLU A 113 10.59 10.24 6.84
N PHE A 114 10.41 9.42 5.80
CA PHE A 114 11.48 9.09 4.87
C PHE A 114 12.01 10.31 4.13
N ALA A 115 11.13 11.09 3.49
CA ALA A 115 11.54 12.28 2.75
C ALA A 115 12.28 13.27 3.67
N GLN A 116 11.85 13.39 4.93
CA GLN A 116 12.54 14.21 5.93
C GLN A 116 13.92 13.64 6.30
N SER A 117 14.05 12.31 6.41
CA SER A 117 15.32 11.64 6.69
C SER A 117 16.32 11.83 5.54
N LEU A 118 15.88 11.64 4.29
CA LEU A 118 16.68 11.96 3.10
C LEU A 118 17.12 13.42 3.09
N LYS A 119 16.21 14.36 3.38
CA LYS A 119 16.54 15.78 3.46
C LYS A 119 17.61 16.06 4.52
N ASN A 120 17.50 15.45 5.70
CA ASN A 120 18.49 15.60 6.77
C ASN A 120 19.85 15.03 6.35
N ILE A 121 19.87 13.87 5.70
CA ILE A 121 21.07 13.27 5.13
C ILE A 121 21.74 14.26 4.16
N ILE A 122 20.98 14.86 3.24
CA ILE A 122 21.50 15.83 2.25
C ILE A 122 22.04 17.10 2.90
N VAL A 123 21.34 17.66 3.89
CA VAL A 123 21.78 18.86 4.62
C VAL A 123 23.06 18.57 5.41
N ASN A 124 23.15 17.41 6.04
CA ASN A 124 24.37 17.02 6.73
C ASN A 124 25.51 16.82 5.70
N ILE A 125 25.22 16.29 4.50
CA ILE A 125 26.21 16.06 3.44
C ILE A 125 26.97 17.35 3.04
N THR A 126 26.30 18.51 3.05
CA THR A 126 26.93 19.80 2.70
C THR A 126 28.04 20.25 3.66
N ASP A 127 28.15 19.68 4.86
CA ASP A 127 29.20 20.02 5.84
C ASP A 127 30.51 19.19 5.70
N TYR A 128 30.59 18.22 4.78
CA TYR A 128 31.70 17.22 4.74
C TYR A 128 32.83 17.51 3.73
N SER A 129 33.22 18.76 3.52
CA SER A 129 34.24 19.15 2.52
C SER A 129 35.70 18.71 2.80
N THR A 130 35.99 17.96 3.86
CA THR A 130 37.38 17.58 4.22
C THR A 130 37.60 16.06 4.33
N ALA A 131 38.66 15.58 3.64
CA ALA A 131 39.48 14.35 3.70
C ALA A 131 38.99 13.01 4.33
N GLU A 132 37.96 12.97 5.17
CA GLU A 132 37.33 11.77 5.74
C GLU A 132 36.30 11.12 4.78
N SER A 133 36.42 11.37 3.48
CA SER A 133 35.29 11.21 2.53
C SER A 133 34.94 9.77 2.16
N LYS A 134 35.85 8.80 2.32
CA LYS A 134 35.62 7.43 1.83
C LYS A 134 34.76 6.59 2.78
N ASP A 135 35.05 6.61 4.08
CA ASP A 135 34.23 5.90 5.08
C ASP A 135 32.84 6.53 5.19
N LYS A 136 32.76 7.85 5.14
CA LYS A 136 31.48 8.58 5.18
C LYS A 136 30.60 8.32 3.96
N ASN A 137 31.18 8.13 2.78
CA ASN A 137 30.43 7.78 1.57
C ASN A 137 29.89 6.34 1.64
N ASN A 138 30.64 5.42 2.25
CA ASN A 138 30.14 4.07 2.52
C ASN A 138 28.99 4.09 3.53
N THR A 139 29.10 4.85 4.62
CA THR A 139 28.02 5.02 5.60
C THR A 139 26.76 5.59 4.94
N LEU A 140 26.90 6.64 4.12
CA LEU A 140 25.78 7.20 3.36
C LEU A 140 25.11 6.15 2.45
N LYS A 141 25.91 5.37 1.73
CA LYS A 141 25.40 4.33 0.84
C LYS A 141 24.66 3.23 1.62
N GLU A 142 25.17 2.85 2.78
CA GLU A 142 24.51 1.90 3.67
C GLU A 142 23.19 2.44 4.22
N GLU A 143 23.16 3.69 4.67
CA GLU A 143 21.94 4.37 5.13
C GLU A 143 20.89 4.44 4.01
N LEU A 144 21.27 4.91 2.82
CA LEU A 144 20.36 4.97 1.66
C LEU A 144 19.81 3.59 1.27
N SER A 145 20.67 2.56 1.30
CA SER A 145 20.26 1.19 0.96
C SER A 145 19.28 0.61 1.99
N GLN A 146 19.55 0.79 3.28
CA GLN A 146 18.68 0.33 4.36
C GLN A 146 17.31 0.99 4.27
N ILE A 147 17.29 2.29 3.99
CA ILE A 147 16.03 3.01 3.91
C ILE A 147 15.22 2.55 2.68
N ALA A 148 15.86 2.40 1.52
CA ALA A 148 15.20 1.87 0.32
C ALA A 148 14.60 0.47 0.57
N GLU A 149 15.31 -0.41 1.26
CA GLU A 149 14.81 -1.75 1.60
C GLU A 149 13.59 -1.70 2.54
N ILE A 150 13.61 -0.82 3.54
CA ILE A 150 12.48 -0.61 4.45
C ILE A 150 11.25 -0.09 3.69
N GLN A 151 11.44 0.87 2.79
CA GLN A 151 10.35 1.40 1.96
C GLN A 151 9.72 0.32 1.09
N GLU A 152 10.54 -0.49 0.41
CA GLU A 152 10.04 -1.55 -0.45
C GLU A 152 9.21 -2.57 0.33
N LYS A 153 9.70 -3.00 1.50
CA LYS A 153 8.95 -3.93 2.38
C LYS A 153 7.62 -3.33 2.84
N ARG A 154 7.60 -2.05 3.19
CA ARG A 154 6.36 -1.36 3.61
C ARG A 154 5.38 -1.27 2.44
N LYS A 155 5.85 -0.94 1.24
CA LYS A 155 5.05 -0.91 0.02
C LYS A 155 4.42 -2.28 -0.26
N GLU A 156 5.21 -3.35 -0.23
CA GLU A 156 4.72 -4.72 -0.42
C GLU A 156 3.64 -5.09 0.60
N ALA A 157 3.82 -4.70 1.87
CA ALA A 157 2.84 -4.94 2.92
C ALA A 157 1.51 -4.21 2.65
N VAL A 158 1.55 -2.95 2.23
CA VAL A 158 0.35 -2.17 1.89
C VAL A 158 -0.35 -2.73 0.66
N ILE A 159 0.40 -3.05 -0.40
CA ILE A 159 -0.14 -3.68 -1.61
C ILE A 159 -0.88 -4.98 -1.25
N LYS A 160 -0.26 -5.81 -0.41
CA LYS A 160 -0.86 -7.06 0.03
C LYS A 160 -2.17 -6.81 0.78
N VAL A 161 -2.18 -5.89 1.76
CA VAL A 161 -3.39 -5.57 2.53
C VAL A 161 -4.52 -5.06 1.62
N LEU A 162 -4.21 -4.18 0.68
CA LEU A 162 -5.18 -3.63 -0.28
C LEU A 162 -5.73 -4.72 -1.21
N THR A 163 -4.87 -5.61 -1.69
CA THR A 163 -5.26 -6.74 -2.56
C THR A 163 -6.13 -7.74 -1.80
N ASP A 164 -5.71 -8.12 -0.59
CA ASP A 164 -6.46 -9.03 0.29
C ASP A 164 -7.85 -8.45 0.60
N PHE A 165 -7.91 -7.15 0.88
CA PHE A 165 -9.17 -6.43 1.11
C PHE A 165 -10.11 -6.49 -0.10
N GLN A 166 -9.60 -6.14 -1.30
CA GLN A 166 -10.38 -6.20 -2.54
C GLN A 166 -10.86 -7.63 -2.84
N GLU A 167 -10.01 -8.63 -2.65
CA GLU A 167 -10.34 -10.03 -2.88
C GLU A 167 -11.41 -10.54 -1.91
N THR A 168 -11.31 -10.19 -0.61
CA THR A 168 -12.35 -10.49 0.38
C THR A 168 -13.69 -9.90 -0.05
N HIS A 169 -13.74 -8.61 -0.40
CA HIS A 169 -14.99 -7.99 -0.86
C HIS A 169 -15.57 -8.69 -2.09
N LYS A 170 -14.71 -9.02 -3.07
CA LYS A 170 -15.13 -9.71 -4.28
C LYS A 170 -15.72 -11.09 -3.97
N LYS A 171 -15.06 -11.89 -3.13
CA LYS A 171 -15.54 -13.23 -2.72
C LYS A 171 -16.86 -13.15 -1.97
N VAL A 172 -17.02 -12.17 -1.06
CA VAL A 172 -18.29 -11.96 -0.37
C VAL A 172 -19.39 -11.63 -1.37
N MET A 173 -19.12 -10.77 -2.35
CA MET A 173 -20.08 -10.42 -3.39
C MET A 173 -20.46 -11.61 -4.28
N GLU A 174 -19.48 -12.38 -4.76
CA GLU A 174 -19.71 -13.59 -5.55
C GLU A 174 -20.57 -14.60 -4.76
N TYR A 175 -20.31 -14.74 -3.46
CA TYR A 175 -21.11 -15.63 -2.62
C TYR A 175 -22.56 -15.15 -2.49
N LEU A 176 -22.78 -13.85 -2.21
CA LEU A 176 -24.13 -13.28 -2.12
C LEU A 176 -24.88 -13.36 -3.47
N GLU A 177 -24.19 -13.22 -4.59
CA GLU A 177 -24.76 -13.39 -5.93
C GLU A 177 -25.12 -14.84 -6.22
N SER A 178 -24.28 -15.82 -5.82
CA SER A 178 -24.60 -17.24 -5.96
C SER A 178 -25.89 -17.63 -5.21
N LEU A 179 -26.23 -16.91 -4.14
CA LEU A 179 -27.50 -17.11 -3.44
C LEU A 179 -28.69 -16.64 -4.27
N LEU A 180 -28.53 -15.58 -5.08
CA LEU A 180 -29.56 -15.13 -6.02
C LEU A 180 -29.77 -16.12 -7.18
N GLU A 181 -28.75 -16.90 -7.55
CA GLU A 181 -28.89 -17.96 -8.57
C GLU A 181 -29.82 -19.09 -8.11
N LYS A 182 -29.98 -19.29 -6.79
CA LYS A 182 -31.00 -20.20 -6.25
C LYS A 182 -32.43 -19.69 -6.53
N GLY A 183 -32.58 -18.43 -6.93
CA GLY A 183 -33.84 -17.79 -7.27
C GLY A 183 -34.83 -17.90 -6.14
N GLU A 184 -35.99 -18.50 -6.44
CA GLU A 184 -37.05 -18.70 -5.47
C GLU A 184 -36.72 -19.74 -4.38
N ASN A 185 -35.69 -20.58 -4.54
CA ASN A 185 -35.35 -21.60 -3.54
C ASN A 185 -34.49 -21.06 -2.39
N ILE A 186 -34.15 -19.78 -2.42
CA ILE A 186 -33.37 -19.14 -1.36
C ILE A 186 -34.15 -19.09 -0.04
N THR A 187 -33.46 -19.42 1.05
CA THR A 187 -34.01 -19.37 2.41
C THR A 187 -33.15 -18.50 3.32
N ILE A 188 -33.73 -18.06 4.45
CA ILE A 188 -32.96 -17.35 5.48
C ILE A 188 -31.80 -18.20 6.04
N ARG A 189 -31.89 -19.53 5.97
CA ARG A 189 -30.81 -20.44 6.38
C ARG A 189 -29.60 -20.31 5.45
N ASP A 190 -29.83 -20.09 4.15
CA ASP A 190 -28.75 -19.86 3.20
C ASP A 190 -27.97 -18.58 3.54
N ILE A 191 -28.67 -17.50 3.92
CA ILE A 191 -28.03 -16.24 4.35
C ILE A 191 -27.24 -16.45 5.65
N LYS A 192 -27.76 -17.23 6.60
CA LYS A 192 -27.03 -17.58 7.84
C LYS A 192 -25.76 -18.37 7.55
N ASN A 193 -25.82 -19.32 6.62
CA ASN A 193 -24.66 -20.08 6.18
C ASN A 193 -23.64 -19.16 5.48
N ALA A 194 -24.12 -18.20 4.68
CA ALA A 194 -23.29 -17.18 4.06
C ALA A 194 -22.50 -16.41 5.11
N LYS A 195 -23.18 -15.87 6.12
CA LYS A 195 -22.51 -15.19 7.24
C LYS A 195 -21.46 -16.08 7.88
N HIS A 196 -21.78 -17.34 8.17
CA HIS A 196 -20.84 -18.25 8.82
C HIS A 196 -19.56 -18.48 8.00
N LEU A 197 -19.71 -18.68 6.69
CA LEU A 197 -18.57 -18.88 5.78
C LEU A 197 -17.76 -17.59 5.65
N ILE A 198 -18.41 -16.45 5.49
CA ILE A 198 -17.74 -15.15 5.41
C ILE A 198 -16.92 -14.89 6.69
N SER A 199 -17.49 -15.14 7.86
CA SER A 199 -16.81 -14.94 9.17
C SER A 199 -15.70 -15.96 9.48
N LYS A 200 -15.65 -17.10 8.79
CA LYS A 200 -14.64 -18.15 9.06
C LYS A 200 -13.55 -18.24 8.00
N GLU A 201 -13.91 -17.99 6.74
CA GLU A 201 -13.08 -18.34 5.59
C GLU A 201 -12.59 -17.10 4.83
N LEU A 202 -13.24 -15.94 4.98
CA LEU A 202 -12.96 -14.74 4.17
C LEU A 202 -12.49 -13.53 4.97
N ILE A 203 -12.76 -13.51 6.28
CA ILE A 203 -12.41 -12.42 7.21
C ILE A 203 -11.65 -13.01 8.38
#